data_AF-A0A5C7W2Z9-F1
#
_entry.id   AF-A0A5C7W2Z9-F1
#
_cell.length_a   1.000
_cell.length_b   1.000
_cell.length_c   1.000
_cell.angle_alpha   90.00
_cell.angle_beta   90.00
_cell.angle_gamma   90.00
#
_symmetry.space_group_name_H-M   'P 1'
#
loop_
_entity.id
_entity.type
_entity.pdbx_description
1 polymer ?
#
loop_
_entity_poly.entity_id
_entity_poly.type
_entity_poly.pdbx_seq_one_letter_code
_entity_poly.pdbx_strand_id
1 'polypeptide(L)'
;PWQRERDPQQRLLRRYEALLLRHGVRRDKGEGVRAFAERAAQRLPQQAQAIDAFARAFEAQRYAGQPASPEQLRELLRRLRRALPWRARPTAVADDR
;
A
#
# COMPACT_ATOMS: atom_id res chain seq x y z
N PRO A 1 -24.95 10.31 -10.99
CA PRO A 1 -24.12 11.32 -10.32
C PRO A 1 -23.68 10.86 -8.90
N TRP A 2 -22.51 10.21 -8.78
CA TRP A 2 -22.00 9.66 -7.49
C TRP A 2 -20.47 9.41 -7.50
N GLN A 3 -19.68 10.24 -8.18
CA GLN A 3 -18.26 9.93 -8.43
C GLN A 3 -17.22 10.79 -7.68
N ARG A 4 -17.61 11.73 -6.81
CA ARG A 4 -16.63 12.64 -6.20
C ARG A 4 -15.79 12.00 -5.09
N GLU A 5 -16.33 11.07 -4.29
CA GLU A 5 -15.59 10.40 -3.20
C GLU A 5 -14.68 9.25 -3.68
N ARG A 6 -14.96 8.65 -4.84
CA ARG A 6 -14.09 7.60 -5.41
C ARG A 6 -12.74 8.14 -5.88
N ASP A 7 -12.68 9.40 -6.30
CA ASP A 7 -11.45 10.00 -6.82
C ASP A 7 -10.32 10.07 -5.78
N PRO A 8 -10.52 10.53 -4.53
CA PRO A 8 -9.45 10.53 -3.51
C PRO A 8 -8.95 9.12 -3.17
N GLN A 9 -9.82 8.14 -3.00
CA GLN A 9 -9.42 6.77 -2.68
C GLN A 9 -8.65 6.12 -3.84
N GLN A 10 -9.13 6.27 -5.07
CA GLN A 10 -8.44 5.77 -6.27
C GLN A 10 -7.08 6.43 -6.45
N ARG A 11 -6.95 7.74 -6.19
CA ARG A 11 -5.65 8.43 -6.20
C ARG A 11 -4.68 7.89 -5.16
N LEU A 12 -5.17 7.56 -3.96
CA LEU A 12 -4.35 6.96 -2.90
C LEU A 12 -3.92 5.55 -3.26
N LEU A 13 -4.82 4.74 -3.83
CA LEU A 13 -4.50 3.41 -4.36
C LEU A 13 -3.41 3.48 -5.44
N ARG A 14 -3.54 4.37 -6.43
CA ARG A 14 -2.51 4.56 -7.46
C ARG A 14 -1.15 4.94 -6.88
N ARG A 15 -1.12 5.77 -5.84
CA ARG A 15 0.14 6.15 -5.15
C ARG A 15 0.76 4.97 -4.39
N TYR A 16 -0.07 4.15 -3.77
CA TYR A 16 0.35 2.91 -3.11
C TYR A 16 0.92 1.91 -4.12
N GLU A 17 0.22 1.66 -5.22
CA GLU A 17 0.69 0.81 -6.32
C GLU A 17 2.01 1.32 -6.91
N ALA A 18 2.11 2.62 -7.17
CA ALA A 18 3.34 3.23 -7.69
C ALA A 18 4.52 3.15 -6.70
N LEU A 19 4.25 3.19 -5.39
CA LEU A 19 5.28 3.00 -4.37
C LEU A 19 5.80 1.56 -4.42
N LEU A 20 4.91 0.58 -4.36
CA LEU A 20 5.28 -0.84 -4.39
C LEU A 20 5.94 -1.26 -5.72
N LEU A 21 5.51 -0.66 -6.84
CA LEU A 21 6.11 -0.87 -8.15
C LEU A 21 7.59 -0.48 -8.16
N ARG A 22 7.97 0.59 -7.45
CA ARG A 22 9.38 1.00 -7.32
C ARG A 22 10.23 0.00 -6.55
N HIS A 23 9.60 -0.84 -5.73
CA HIS A 23 10.24 -1.94 -5.01
C HIS A 23 10.06 -3.30 -5.72
N GLY A 24 9.65 -3.28 -7.00
CA GLY A 24 9.55 -4.47 -7.84
C GLY A 24 8.24 -5.25 -7.70
N VAL A 25 7.25 -4.73 -6.96
CA VAL A 25 5.95 -5.40 -6.79
C VAL A 25 4.87 -4.69 -7.60
N ARG A 26 4.36 -5.38 -8.62
CA ARG A 26 3.30 -4.87 -9.50
C ARG A 26 1.99 -5.60 -9.23
N ARG A 27 0.89 -4.86 -9.24
CA ARG A 27 -0.46 -5.43 -9.17
C ARG A 27 -0.87 -6.07 -10.49
N ASP A 28 -1.43 -7.26 -10.43
CA ASP A 28 -1.93 -8.00 -11.59
C ASP A 28 -3.32 -7.52 -12.05
N LYS A 29 -3.64 -7.72 -13.33
CA LYS A 29 -4.97 -7.37 -13.86
C LYS A 29 -6.03 -8.26 -13.19
N GLY A 30 -7.02 -7.64 -12.57
CA GLY A 30 -8.08 -8.35 -11.86
C GLY A 30 -7.72 -8.74 -10.41
N GLU A 31 -6.49 -8.48 -9.97
CA GLU A 31 -6.07 -8.72 -8.60
C GLU A 31 -6.75 -7.74 -7.64
N GLY A 32 -7.29 -8.23 -6.52
CA GLY A 32 -7.83 -7.40 -5.45
C GLY A 32 -6.73 -6.64 -4.69
N VAL A 33 -7.09 -5.55 -4.01
CA VAL A 33 -6.13 -4.77 -3.21
C VAL A 33 -5.52 -5.61 -2.08
N ARG A 34 -6.29 -6.50 -1.47
CA ARG A 34 -5.83 -7.43 -0.44
C ARG A 34 -4.83 -8.47 -0.96
N ALA A 35 -5.17 -9.17 -2.04
CA ALA A 35 -4.28 -10.18 -2.63
C ALA A 35 -2.95 -9.54 -3.08
N PHE A 36 -3.02 -8.34 -3.66
CA PHE A 36 -1.83 -7.56 -4.00
C PHE A 36 -0.99 -7.21 -2.77
N ALA A 37 -1.63 -6.78 -1.68
CA ALA A 37 -0.96 -6.46 -0.43
C ALA A 37 -0.32 -7.69 0.24
N GLU A 38 -0.99 -8.84 0.24
CA GLU A 38 -0.46 -10.11 0.75
C GLU A 38 0.82 -10.50 -0.01
N ARG A 39 0.83 -10.41 -1.34
CA ARG A 39 2.05 -10.64 -2.14
C ARG A 39 3.14 -9.61 -1.87
N ALA A 40 2.78 -8.34 -1.77
CA ALA A 40 3.73 -7.29 -1.45
C ALA A 40 4.35 -7.48 -0.06
N ALA A 41 3.57 -7.91 0.93
CA ALA A 41 4.01 -8.24 2.27
C ALA A 41 4.99 -9.43 2.29
N GLN A 42 4.78 -10.45 1.45
CA GLN A 42 5.74 -11.56 1.31
C GLN A 42 7.09 -11.11 0.72
N ARG A 43 7.07 -10.15 -0.21
CA ARG A 43 8.29 -9.60 -0.83
C ARG A 43 8.99 -8.56 0.04
N LEU A 44 8.23 -7.87 0.89
CA LEU A 44 8.68 -6.77 1.75
C LEU A 44 8.27 -7.08 3.21
N PRO A 45 8.82 -8.13 3.84
CA PRO A 45 8.37 -8.61 5.15
C PRO A 45 8.54 -7.57 6.25
N GLN A 46 9.58 -6.75 6.16
CA GLN A 46 9.83 -5.64 7.09
C GLN A 46 8.74 -4.57 7.06
N GLN A 47 8.00 -4.45 5.95
CA GLN A 47 6.92 -3.48 5.76
C GLN A 47 5.55 -4.13 5.62
N ALA A 48 5.47 -5.46 5.77
CA ALA A 48 4.25 -6.26 5.64
C ALA A 48 3.09 -5.66 6.45
N GLN A 49 3.32 -5.31 7.72
CA GLN A 49 2.30 -4.73 8.59
C GLN A 49 1.72 -3.41 8.03
N ALA A 50 2.56 -2.53 7.48
CA ALA A 50 2.11 -1.26 6.91
C ALA A 50 1.39 -1.45 5.57
N ILE A 51 1.81 -2.43 4.78
CA ILE A 51 1.20 -2.84 3.51
C ILE A 51 -0.20 -3.41 3.77
N ASP A 52 -0.33 -4.34 4.71
CA ASP A 52 -1.60 -4.95 5.12
C ASP A 52 -2.57 -3.93 5.71
N ALA A 53 -2.07 -3.04 6.58
CA ALA A 53 -2.89 -2.01 7.22
C ALA A 53 -3.56 -1.09 6.20
N PHE A 54 -2.83 -0.68 5.15
CA PHE A 54 -3.40 0.12 4.06
C PHE A 54 -4.51 -0.64 3.32
N ALA A 55 -4.26 -1.90 2.95
CA ALA A 55 -5.22 -2.71 2.21
C ALA A 55 -6.51 -2.95 2.98
N ARG A 56 -6.40 -3.31 4.27
CA ARG A 56 -7.56 -3.50 5.16
C ARG A 56 -8.38 -2.23 5.32
N ALA A 57 -7.73 -1.09 5.52
CA ALA A 57 -8.42 0.20 5.62
C ALA A 57 -9.11 0.58 4.30
N PHE A 58 -8.47 0.30 3.16
CA PHE A 58 -9.06 0.55 1.85
C PHE A 58 -10.29 -0.32 1.59
N GLU A 59 -10.21 -1.62 1.88
CA GLU A 59 -11.35 -2.53 1.75
C GLU A 59 -12.49 -2.18 2.70
N ALA A 60 -12.18 -1.85 3.97
CA ALA A 60 -13.16 -1.41 4.94
C ALA A 60 -13.92 -0.18 4.42
N GLN A 61 -13.23 0.82 3.86
CA GLN A 61 -13.92 1.98 3.29
C GLN A 61 -14.67 1.68 1.97
N ARG A 62 -14.26 0.64 1.24
CA ARG A 62 -14.90 0.27 -0.04
C ARG A 62 -16.17 -0.56 0.16
N TYR A 63 -16.19 -1.44 1.16
CA TYR A 63 -17.27 -2.39 1.37
C TYR A 63 -18.12 -2.08 2.61
N ALA A 64 -17.59 -1.39 3.63
CA ALA A 64 -18.34 -1.18 4.87
C ALA A 64 -19.40 -0.05 4.79
N GLY A 65 -19.53 0.66 3.67
CA GLY A 65 -20.53 1.73 3.49
C GLY A 65 -20.38 2.92 4.45
N GLN A 66 -19.34 2.92 5.29
CA GLN A 66 -18.98 3.97 6.23
C GLN A 66 -18.44 5.19 5.47
N PRO A 67 -18.54 6.42 6.05
CA PRO A 67 -17.92 7.59 5.45
C PRO A 67 -16.43 7.31 5.25
N ALA A 68 -16.01 7.31 3.99
CA ALA A 68 -14.61 7.07 3.66
C ALA A 68 -13.78 8.17 4.31
N SER A 69 -12.89 7.80 5.24
CA SER A 69 -11.93 8.72 5.85
C SER A 69 -10.64 8.73 5.02
N PRO A 70 -10.50 9.64 4.03
CA PRO A 70 -9.29 9.70 3.20
C PRO A 70 -8.04 10.07 4.01
N GLU A 71 -8.22 10.70 5.17
CA GLU A 71 -7.15 11.07 6.09
C GLU A 71 -6.46 9.85 6.69
N GLN A 72 -7.23 8.82 7.06
CA GLN A 72 -6.68 7.57 7.58
C GLN A 72 -5.83 6.85 6.52
N LEU A 73 -6.31 6.78 5.28
CA LEU A 73 -5.54 6.21 4.16
C LEU A 73 -4.28 7.03 3.85
N ARG A 74 -4.36 8.36 3.94
CA ARG A 74 -3.20 9.24 3.78
C ARG A 74 -2.16 9.00 4.88
N GLU A 75 -2.58 8.83 6.12
CA GLU A 75 -1.67 8.53 7.24
C GLU A 75 -0.96 7.20 7.05
N LEU A 76 -1.69 6.14 6.70
CA LEU A 76 -1.12 4.83 6.40
C LEU A 76 -0.13 4.88 5.24
N LEU A 77 -0.46 5.62 4.17
CA LEU A 77 0.44 5.81 3.04
C LEU A 77 1.71 6.61 3.43
N ARG A 78 1.61 7.60 4.33
CA ARG A 78 2.77 8.32 4.85
C ARG A 78 3.68 7.41 5.67
N ARG A 79 3.11 6.57 6.55
CA ARG A 79 3.87 5.58 7.32
C ARG A 79 4.58 4.60 6.41
N LEU A 80 3.88 4.07 5.40
CA LEU A 80 4.45 3.17 4.41
C LEU A 80 5.61 3.82 3.63
N ARG A 81 5.47 5.07 3.20
CA ARG A 81 6.55 5.82 2.54
C ARG A 81 7.78 6.05 3.42
N ARG A 82 7.61 6.17 4.74
CA ARG A 82 8.74 6.28 5.68
C ARG A 82 9.44 4.94 5.86
N ALA A 83 8.68 3.84 5.86
CA ALA A 83 9.21 2.49 5.97
C ALA A 83 9.86 1.96 4.68
N LEU A 84 9.47 2.50 3.52
CA LEU A 84 10.01 2.21 2.19
C LEU A 84 10.73 3.44 1.61
N PRO A 85 11.94 3.75 2.10
CA PRO A 85 12.73 4.82 1.50
C PRO A 85 13.03 4.47 0.04
N TRP A 86 12.71 5.40 -0.86
CA TRP A 86 12.94 5.28 -2.32
C TRP A 86 14.42 5.08 -2.69
N ARG A 87 15.31 5.30 -1.72
CA ARG A 87 16.73 4.94 -1.72
C ARG A 87 17.01 4.14 -0.45
N ALA A 88 16.60 2.88 -0.41
CA ALA A 88 17.39 1.95 0.35
C ALA A 88 18.75 1.94 -0.35
N ARG A 89 19.78 2.57 0.23
CA ARG A 89 21.15 2.16 -0.08
C ARG A 89 21.13 0.64 0.02
N PRO A 90 21.70 -0.11 -0.94
CA PRO A 90 21.98 -1.50 -0.68
C PRO A 90 22.85 -1.48 0.58
N THR A 91 22.25 -1.77 1.74
CA THR A 91 23.01 -2.18 2.89
C THR A 91 23.67 -3.44 2.41
N ALA A 92 24.97 -3.33 2.18
CA ALA A 92 25.83 -4.45 1.85
C ALA A 92 25.40 -5.62 2.73
N VAL A 93 25.11 -6.73 2.04
CA VAL A 93 25.29 -8.10 2.48
C VAL A 93 25.49 -8.29 3.99
N ALA A 94 24.58 -9.09 4.56
CA ALA A 94 24.81 -9.90 5.73
C ALA A 94 26.30 -10.18 5.97
N ASP A 95 26.86 -9.57 7.00
CA ASP A 95 28.15 -9.93 7.56
C ASP A 95 27.93 -11.13 8.48
N ASP A 96 28.41 -12.27 7.98
CA ASP A 96 29.21 -13.28 8.66
C ASP A 96 28.70 -13.91 9.96
N ARG A 97 28.48 -15.23 9.89
CA ARG A 97 28.63 -16.13 11.03
C ARG A 97 29.30 -17.42 10.58
#